data_AF-A0AAV4WBG5-F1
#
_entry.id   AF-A0AAV4WBG5-F1
#
_cell.length_a   1.000
_cell.length_b   1.000
_cell.length_c   1.000
_cell.angle_alpha   90.00
_cell.angle_beta   90.00
_cell.angle_gamma   90.00
#
_symmetry.space_group_name_H-M   'P 1'
#
loop_
_entity.id
_entity.type
_entity.pdbx_description
1 polymer ?
#
loop_
_entity_poly.entity_id
_entity_poly.type
_entity_poly.pdbx_seq_one_letter_code
_entity_poly.pdbx_strand_id
1 'polypeptide(L)'
;MSRDRKSLLLDEVKSYRPTRLRSVETRVTHCGGQQEIERKISTGVIHVGQEPGGRRQWFASDYRPDLQVAVILPGLLLGAQDVAQDLGRLRKLGVTHILNVATGVANCFPADFTYKRLNIRDHPDMEIRRHFDECFKFIDDGRRQGWSVRPL
;
A
#
# COMPACT_ATOMS: atom_id res chain seq x y z
N MET A 1 -3.41 43.33 -9.26
CA MET A 1 -3.94 42.62 -8.08
C MET A 1 -4.10 41.15 -8.43
N SER A 2 -3.15 40.31 -7.99
CA SER A 2 -3.15 38.87 -8.28
C SER A 2 -4.28 38.20 -7.51
N ARG A 3 -5.26 37.60 -8.20
CA ARG A 3 -6.30 36.80 -7.53
C ARG A 3 -5.66 35.49 -7.08
N ASP A 4 -5.85 35.18 -5.81
CA ASP A 4 -5.26 34.03 -5.14
C ASP A 4 -5.83 32.71 -5.72
N ARG A 5 -5.00 31.69 -5.94
CA ARG A 5 -5.44 30.43 -6.58
C ARG A 5 -6.54 29.71 -5.78
N LYS A 6 -6.55 29.91 -4.46
CA LYS A 6 -7.60 29.38 -3.59
C LYS A 6 -8.97 30.02 -3.86
N SER A 7 -9.04 31.30 -4.22
CA SER A 7 -10.33 31.94 -4.50
C SER A 7 -10.94 31.45 -5.80
N LEU A 8 -10.12 31.21 -6.83
CA LEU A 8 -10.56 30.66 -8.11
C LEU A 8 -11.16 29.24 -7.97
N LEU A 9 -10.53 28.37 -7.17
CA LEU A 9 -11.03 27.01 -6.95
C LEU A 9 -12.34 26.99 -6.15
N LEU A 10 -12.46 27.88 -5.15
CA LEU A 10 -13.71 28.04 -4.38
C LEU A 10 -14.85 28.57 -5.26
N ASP A 11 -14.57 29.49 -6.17
CA ASP A 11 -15.57 30.01 -7.11
C ASP A 11 -15.99 28.94 -8.14
N GLU A 12 -15.07 28.08 -8.57
CA GLU A 12 -15.36 26.92 -9.43
C GLU A 12 -16.25 25.89 -8.72
N VAL A 13 -15.92 25.53 -7.46
CA VAL A 13 -16.73 24.62 -6.65
C VAL A 13 -18.11 25.21 -6.36
N LYS A 14 -18.23 26.52 -6.15
CA LYS A 14 -19.52 27.20 -5.92
C LYS A 14 -20.37 27.33 -7.19
N SER A 15 -19.72 27.53 -8.34
CA SER A 15 -20.42 27.62 -9.64
C SER A 15 -20.77 26.26 -10.24
N TYR A 16 -20.28 25.19 -9.62
CA TYR A 16 -20.56 23.81 -9.99
C TYR A 16 -22.04 23.45 -9.91
N ARG A 17 -22.55 22.80 -10.95
CA ARG A 17 -23.94 22.31 -11.01
C ARG A 17 -23.96 20.79 -10.88
N PRO A 18 -24.56 20.23 -9.82
CA PRO A 18 -24.67 18.77 -9.64
C PRO A 18 -25.33 18.04 -10.81
N THR A 19 -26.23 18.71 -11.55
CA THR A 19 -26.90 18.17 -12.73
C THR A 19 -25.99 17.93 -13.93
N ARG A 20 -24.74 18.44 -13.90
CA ARG A 20 -23.73 18.20 -14.95
C ARG A 20 -22.86 16.97 -14.68
N LEU A 21 -23.01 16.33 -13.51
CA LEU A 21 -22.34 15.06 -13.25
C LEU A 21 -23.02 13.92 -14.00
N ARG A 22 -22.20 13.01 -14.52
CA ARG A 22 -22.70 11.67 -14.86
C ARG A 22 -23.15 11.00 -13.56
N SER A 23 -24.31 10.37 -13.59
CA SER A 23 -24.70 9.47 -12.50
C SER A 23 -23.70 8.32 -12.47
N VAL A 24 -23.07 8.11 -11.32
CA VAL A 24 -22.10 7.03 -11.09
C VAL A 24 -22.64 6.14 -9.98
N GLU A 25 -22.41 4.84 -10.12
CA GLU A 25 -22.61 3.87 -9.06
C GLU A 25 -21.28 3.58 -8.39
N THR A 26 -21.26 3.66 -7.06
CA THR A 26 -20.07 3.32 -6.28
C THR A 26 -20.28 1.93 -5.70
N ARG A 27 -19.35 1.02 -6.00
CA ARG A 27 -19.34 -0.30 -5.36
C ARG A 27 -18.43 -0.24 -4.14
N VAL A 28 -19.01 -0.42 -2.97
CA VAL A 28 -18.31 -0.61 -1.70
C VAL A 28 -18.14 -2.11 -1.49
N THR A 29 -16.94 -2.54 -1.12
CA THR A 29 -16.72 -3.93 -0.67
C THR A 29 -16.27 -3.84 0.78
N HIS A 30 -16.75 -4.70 1.66
CA HIS A 30 -16.32 -4.69 3.05
C HIS A 30 -15.13 -5.64 3.22
N CYS A 31 -14.43 -5.55 4.36
CA CYS A 31 -13.35 -6.48 4.70
C CYS A 31 -13.79 -7.96 4.65
N GLY A 32 -15.08 -8.24 4.89
CA GLY A 32 -15.70 -9.58 4.76
C GLY A 32 -16.13 -9.97 3.34
N GLY A 33 -15.81 -9.17 2.33
CA GLY A 33 -16.11 -9.39 0.92
C GLY A 33 -17.56 -9.14 0.51
N GLN A 34 -18.42 -8.75 1.45
CA GLN A 34 -19.78 -8.28 1.16
C GLN A 34 -19.70 -7.01 0.31
N GLN A 35 -20.57 -6.89 -0.69
CA GLN A 35 -20.57 -5.75 -1.61
C GLN A 35 -21.88 -4.99 -1.53
N GLU A 36 -21.77 -3.67 -1.46
CA GLU A 36 -22.88 -2.72 -1.49
C GLU A 36 -22.72 -1.81 -2.70
N ILE A 37 -23.81 -1.50 -3.39
CA ILE A 37 -23.84 -0.47 -4.42
C ILE A 37 -24.54 0.75 -3.86
N GLU A 38 -23.81 1.85 -3.85
CA GLU A 38 -24.34 3.18 -3.58
C GLU A 38 -24.69 3.85 -4.90
N ARG A 39 -25.96 4.23 -5.05
CA ARG A 39 -26.45 5.04 -6.17
C ARG A 39 -27.07 6.31 -5.63
N LYS A 40 -26.59 7.46 -6.10
CA LYS A 40 -27.23 8.75 -5.82
C LYS A 40 -28.41 8.95 -6.77
N ILE A 41 -29.63 8.98 -6.24
CA ILE A 41 -30.83 9.25 -7.03
C ILE A 41 -30.99 10.74 -7.31
N SER A 42 -31.88 11.11 -8.24
CA SER A 42 -32.07 12.50 -8.70
C SER A 42 -32.42 13.50 -7.59
N THR A 43 -32.99 13.03 -6.48
CA THR A 43 -33.29 13.83 -5.28
C THR A 43 -32.06 14.13 -4.42
N GLY A 44 -30.91 13.54 -4.73
CA GLY A 44 -29.66 13.67 -3.99
C GLY A 44 -29.47 12.66 -2.86
N VAL A 45 -30.49 11.84 -2.57
CA VAL A 45 -30.42 10.75 -1.59
C VAL A 45 -29.54 9.61 -2.13
N ILE A 46 -28.76 8.98 -1.26
CA ILE A 46 -27.98 7.79 -1.58
C ILE A 46 -28.84 6.56 -1.27
N HIS A 47 -29.13 5.76 -2.28
CA HIS A 47 -29.70 4.43 -2.10
C HIS A 47 -28.58 3.41 -2.06
N VAL A 48 -28.58 2.56 -1.03
CA VAL A 48 -27.62 1.47 -0.85
C VAL A 48 -28.35 0.15 -1.09
N GLY A 49 -27.92 -0.62 -2.08
CA GLY A 49 -28.42 -1.96 -2.38
C GLY A 49 -27.33 -3.01 -2.19
N GLN A 50 -27.72 -4.25 -1.86
CA GLN A 50 -26.79 -5.39 -1.88
C GLN A 50 -26.63 -5.89 -3.33
N GLU A 51 -25.41 -6.17 -3.79
CA GLU A 51 -25.19 -6.79 -5.10
C GLU A 51 -25.58 -8.28 -5.07
N PRO A 52 -26.47 -8.74 -5.97
CA PRO A 52 -26.76 -10.17 -6.11
C PRO A 52 -25.62 -10.83 -6.90
N GLY A 53 -24.59 -11.31 -6.19
CA GLY A 53 -23.48 -12.02 -6.84
C GLY A 53 -22.16 -12.06 -6.07
N GLY A 54 -22.13 -12.84 -4.98
CA GLY A 54 -20.91 -13.41 -4.40
C GLY A 54 -19.98 -12.47 -3.61
N ARG A 55 -19.38 -12.99 -2.53
CA ARG A 55 -18.28 -12.33 -1.82
C ARG A 55 -17.12 -12.11 -2.78
N ARG A 56 -16.73 -10.86 -3.03
CA ARG A 56 -15.48 -10.56 -3.74
C ARG A 56 -14.38 -10.24 -2.74
N GLN A 57 -13.15 -10.51 -3.14
CA GLN A 57 -12.00 -10.17 -2.34
C GLN A 57 -11.87 -8.63 -2.28
N TRP A 58 -11.74 -8.07 -1.08
CA TRP A 58 -11.68 -6.62 -0.84
C TRP A 58 -10.47 -5.94 -1.49
N PHE A 59 -9.43 -6.72 -1.78
CA PHE A 59 -8.25 -6.25 -2.47
C PHE A 59 -8.32 -6.56 -3.98
N ALA A 60 -7.81 -5.65 -4.80
CA ALA A 60 -7.63 -5.88 -6.21
C ALA A 60 -6.61 -7.01 -6.40
N SER A 61 -7.05 -8.14 -6.97
CA SER A 61 -6.16 -9.21 -7.42
C SER A 61 -5.46 -8.77 -8.71
N ASP A 62 -4.55 -7.79 -8.62
CA ASP A 62 -3.60 -7.54 -9.70
C ASP A 62 -2.48 -8.57 -9.58
N TYR A 63 -2.40 -9.48 -10.56
CA TYR A 63 -1.40 -10.56 -10.60
C TYR A 63 -0.13 -10.13 -11.32
N ARG A 64 -0.02 -8.86 -11.72
CA ARG A 64 1.21 -8.33 -12.31
C ARG A 64 2.26 -8.20 -11.21
N PRO A 65 3.48 -8.75 -11.41
CA PRO A 65 4.55 -8.60 -10.44
C PRO A 65 4.87 -7.12 -10.18
N ASP A 66 4.89 -6.70 -8.92
CA ASP A 66 5.30 -5.36 -8.53
C ASP A 66 6.78 -5.33 -8.19
N LEU A 67 7.61 -5.02 -9.19
CA LEU A 67 9.06 -4.93 -9.03
C LEU A 67 9.54 -3.52 -8.62
N GLN A 68 8.63 -2.62 -8.27
CA GLN A 68 9.01 -1.27 -7.85
C GLN A 68 9.69 -1.29 -6.47
N VAL A 69 10.68 -0.41 -6.31
CA VAL A 69 11.43 -0.26 -5.06
C VAL A 69 11.47 1.23 -4.72
N ALA A 70 11.07 1.55 -3.50
CA ALA A 70 11.17 2.88 -2.95
C ALA A 70 12.45 3.00 -2.11
N VAL A 71 13.25 4.03 -2.37
CA VAL A 71 14.36 4.43 -1.50
C VAL A 71 13.79 5.37 -0.45
N ILE A 72 13.69 4.91 0.80
CA ILE A 72 13.15 5.71 1.89
C ILE A 72 14.24 6.62 2.47
N LEU A 73 15.43 6.04 2.69
CA LEU A 73 16.63 6.72 3.15
C LEU A 73 17.86 6.07 2.49
N PRO A 74 19.02 6.74 2.44
CA PRO A 74 20.28 6.07 2.13
C PRO A 74 20.46 4.90 3.11
N GLY A 75 20.62 3.67 2.60
CA GLY A 75 20.68 2.48 3.45
C GLY A 75 19.36 1.73 3.63
N LEU A 76 18.21 2.26 3.18
CA LEU A 76 16.88 1.72 3.51
C LEU A 76 15.94 1.74 2.30
N LEU A 77 15.55 0.53 1.87
CA LEU A 77 14.65 0.28 0.75
C LEU A 77 13.34 -0.33 1.24
N LEU A 78 12.26 -0.07 0.50
CA LEU A 78 10.96 -0.71 0.66
C LEU A 78 10.53 -1.30 -0.70
N GLY A 79 10.04 -2.53 -0.69
CA GLY A 79 9.57 -3.22 -1.90
C GLY A 79 8.60 -4.35 -1.57
N ALA A 80 7.89 -4.82 -2.60
CA ALA A 80 6.93 -5.92 -2.49
C ALA A 80 7.63 -7.29 -2.41
N GLN A 81 6.82 -8.34 -2.23
CA GLN A 81 7.31 -9.73 -2.25
C GLN A 81 8.07 -10.05 -3.54
N ASP A 82 7.57 -9.61 -4.70
CA ASP A 82 8.19 -9.91 -5.99
C ASP A 82 9.64 -9.42 -6.07
N VAL A 83 9.93 -8.25 -5.48
CA VAL A 83 11.31 -7.74 -5.35
C VAL A 83 12.16 -8.64 -4.46
N ALA A 84 11.61 -9.07 -3.31
CA ALA A 84 12.32 -9.95 -2.38
C ALA A 84 12.59 -11.35 -2.95
N GLN A 85 11.88 -11.74 -4.02
CA GLN A 85 12.06 -13.01 -4.74
C GLN A 85 12.97 -12.88 -5.97
N ASP A 86 13.48 -11.67 -6.29
CA ASP A 86 14.40 -11.43 -7.40
C ASP A 86 15.85 -11.24 -6.89
N LEU A 87 16.62 -12.33 -6.88
CA LEU A 87 18.03 -12.32 -6.46
C LEU A 87 18.89 -11.32 -7.25
N GLY A 88 18.66 -11.21 -8.56
CA GLY A 88 19.44 -10.34 -9.43
C GLY A 88 19.21 -8.87 -9.10
N ARG A 89 17.94 -8.50 -8.85
CA ARG A 89 17.54 -7.16 -8.44
C ARG A 89 18.06 -6.81 -7.05
N LEU A 90 17.93 -7.71 -6.08
CA LEU A 90 18.46 -7.52 -4.73
C LEU A 90 19.98 -7.28 -4.75
N ARG A 91 20.73 -8.10 -5.51
CA ARG A 91 22.18 -7.92 -5.67
C ARG A 91 22.54 -6.63 -6.39
N LYS A 92 21.80 -6.25 -7.44
CA LYS A 92 22.02 -4.99 -8.17
C LYS A 92 21.80 -3.76 -7.29
N LEU A 93 20.80 -3.82 -6.40
CA LEU A 93 20.53 -2.79 -5.39
C LEU A 93 21.55 -2.82 -4.23
N GLY A 94 22.39 -3.86 -4.16
CA GLY A 94 23.37 -4.04 -3.11
C GLY A 94 22.76 -4.46 -1.78
N VAL A 95 21.54 -5.01 -1.76
CA VAL A 95 20.88 -5.44 -0.51
C VAL A 95 21.74 -6.50 0.18
N THR A 96 21.84 -6.39 1.50
CA THR A 96 22.57 -7.36 2.35
C THR A 96 21.68 -7.95 3.44
N HIS A 97 20.63 -7.22 3.84
CA HIS A 97 19.74 -7.55 4.94
C HIS A 97 18.30 -7.34 4.52
N ILE A 98 17.42 -8.26 4.90
CA ILE A 98 16.00 -8.23 4.54
C ILE A 98 15.15 -8.39 5.80
N LEU A 99 14.36 -7.37 6.09
CA LEU A 99 13.30 -7.43 7.11
C LEU A 99 12.00 -7.87 6.43
N ASN A 100 11.65 -9.15 6.59
CA ASN A 100 10.42 -9.73 6.07
C ASN A 100 9.31 -9.62 7.12
N VAL A 101 8.38 -8.68 6.93
CA VAL A 101 7.24 -8.46 7.84
C VAL A 101 5.94 -9.15 7.38
N ALA A 102 6.01 -10.02 6.37
CA ALA A 102 4.81 -10.62 5.79
C ALA A 102 4.50 -12.01 6.35
N THR A 103 3.22 -12.26 6.61
CA THR A 103 2.74 -13.60 6.99
C THR A 103 2.70 -14.51 5.75
N GLY A 104 3.20 -15.74 5.88
CA GLY A 104 3.16 -16.74 4.79
C GLY A 104 4.24 -16.58 3.71
N VAL A 105 5.00 -15.49 3.72
CA VAL A 105 6.07 -15.24 2.72
C VAL A 105 7.39 -15.82 3.20
N ALA A 106 7.97 -16.75 2.43
CA ALA A 106 9.25 -17.38 2.75
C ALA A 106 10.45 -16.46 2.45
N ASN A 107 11.56 -16.68 3.15
CA ASN A 107 12.84 -16.06 2.82
C ASN A 107 13.47 -16.86 1.69
N CYS A 108 13.51 -16.31 0.47
CA CYS A 108 13.89 -17.06 -0.72
C CYS A 108 15.39 -17.34 -0.85
N PHE A 109 16.23 -16.49 -0.25
CA PHE A 109 17.69 -16.56 -0.40
C PHE A 109 18.42 -16.49 0.95
N PRO A 110 18.12 -17.38 1.92
CA PRO A 110 18.65 -17.29 3.28
C PRO A 110 20.17 -17.50 3.37
N ALA A 111 20.80 -18.05 2.33
CA ALA A 111 22.25 -18.19 2.23
C ALA A 111 22.95 -16.91 1.74
N ASP A 112 22.25 -16.01 1.06
CA ASP A 112 22.82 -14.81 0.44
C ASP A 112 22.59 -13.53 1.26
N PHE A 113 21.55 -13.49 2.10
CA PHE A 113 21.18 -12.31 2.88
C PHE A 113 20.90 -12.68 4.33
N THR A 114 21.14 -11.72 5.22
CA THR A 114 20.71 -11.83 6.61
C THR A 114 19.23 -11.45 6.72
N TYR A 115 18.40 -12.36 7.20
CA TYR A 115 16.97 -12.11 7.36
C TYR A 115 16.58 -11.86 8.81
N LYS A 116 15.60 -10.98 8.97
CA LYS A 116 14.71 -10.98 10.13
C LYS A 116 13.29 -11.17 9.64
N ARG A 117 12.59 -12.21 10.13
CA ARG A 117 11.22 -12.50 9.74
C ARG A 117 10.27 -12.26 10.91
N LEU A 118 9.22 -11.47 10.65
CA LEU A 118 8.12 -11.21 11.56
C LEU A 118 6.82 -11.54 10.85
N ASN A 119 6.04 -12.47 11.40
CA ASN A 119 4.74 -12.84 10.84
C ASN A 119 3.68 -11.81 11.25
N ILE A 120 3.68 -10.67 10.57
CA ILE A 120 2.68 -9.60 10.76
C ILE A 120 1.60 -9.80 9.70
N ARG A 121 0.33 -9.82 10.14
CA ARG A 121 -0.82 -9.93 9.23
C ARG A 121 -1.27 -8.53 8.88
N ASP A 122 -1.57 -8.32 7.61
CA ASP A 122 -2.23 -7.11 7.14
C ASP A 122 -3.74 -7.18 7.46
N HIS A 123 -4.05 -7.01 8.74
CA HIS A 123 -5.41 -7.02 9.26
C HIS A 123 -5.54 -5.91 10.31
N PRO A 124 -6.66 -5.17 10.37
CA PRO A 124 -6.85 -4.08 11.33
C PRO A 124 -6.68 -4.51 12.79
N ASP A 125 -6.99 -5.76 13.12
CA ASP A 125 -6.84 -6.32 14.47
C ASP A 125 -5.39 -6.66 14.85
N MET A 126 -4.44 -6.57 13.92
CA MET A 126 -3.02 -6.84 14.20
C MET A 126 -2.39 -5.64 14.90
N GLU A 127 -2.01 -5.81 16.17
CA GLU A 127 -1.23 -4.80 16.87
C GLU A 127 0.22 -4.77 16.36
N ILE A 128 0.46 -4.00 15.30
CA ILE A 128 1.80 -3.90 14.68
C ILE A 128 2.82 -3.17 15.56
N ARG A 129 2.34 -2.30 16.48
CA ARG A 129 3.20 -1.46 17.33
C ARG A 129 4.13 -2.27 18.22
N ARG A 130 3.69 -3.45 18.68
CA ARG A 130 4.51 -4.34 19.53
C ARG A 130 5.76 -4.87 18.83
N HIS A 131 5.81 -4.77 17.50
CA HIS A 131 6.96 -5.21 16.69
C HIS A 131 7.91 -4.06 16.34
N PHE A 132 7.55 -2.80 16.62
CA PHE A 132 8.31 -1.63 16.18
C PHE A 132 9.72 -1.62 16.75
N ASP A 133 9.88 -1.82 18.06
CA ASP A 133 11.21 -1.84 18.70
C ASP A 133 12.12 -2.91 18.08
N GLU A 134 11.55 -4.06 17.75
CA GLU A 134 12.28 -5.17 17.13
C GLU A 134 12.71 -4.86 15.69
N CYS A 135 11.83 -4.22 14.92
CA CYS A 135 12.11 -3.73 13.56
C CYS A 135 13.17 -2.63 13.58
N PHE A 136 13.00 -1.63 14.44
CA PHE A 136 13.91 -0.49 14.55
C PHE A 136 15.30 -0.96 14.97
N LYS A 137 15.39 -1.85 15.97
CA LYS A 137 16.67 -2.42 16.36
C LYS A 137 17.39 -3.08 15.19
N PHE A 138 16.70 -3.90 14.40
CA PHE A 138 17.30 -4.54 13.23
C PHE A 138 17.78 -3.54 12.19
N ILE A 139 16.96 -2.54 11.87
CA ILE A 139 17.33 -1.48 10.91
C ILE A 139 18.55 -0.69 11.44
N ASP A 140 18.53 -0.30 12.71
CA ASP A 140 19.57 0.54 13.32
C ASP A 140 20.90 -0.20 13.49
N ASP A 141 20.87 -1.46 13.93
CA ASP A 141 22.06 -2.32 14.00
C ASP A 141 22.75 -2.36 12.65
N GLY A 142 21.96 -2.36 11.59
CA GLY A 142 22.51 -2.41 10.27
C GLY A 142 23.04 -1.15 9.67
N ARG A 143 22.34 -0.05 9.93
CA ARG A 143 22.85 1.27 9.58
C ARG A 143 24.17 1.53 10.30
N ARG A 144 24.32 1.11 11.56
CA ARG A 144 25.58 1.24 12.32
C ARG A 144 26.73 0.39 11.75
N GLN A 145 26.42 -0.80 11.24
CA GLN A 145 27.41 -1.67 10.59
C GLN A 145 27.76 -1.23 9.16
N GLY A 146 27.14 -0.15 8.67
CA GLY A 146 27.37 0.34 7.31
C GLY A 146 26.78 -0.57 6.24
N TRP A 147 25.64 -1.21 6.50
CA TRP A 147 24.96 -2.04 5.51
C TRP A 147 24.78 -1.24 4.21
N SER A 148 25.46 -1.72 3.17
CA SER A 148 25.47 -1.05 1.88
C SER A 148 24.11 -1.25 1.23
N VAL A 149 23.51 -0.17 0.74
CA VAL A 149 22.83 -0.20 -0.56
C VAL A 149 23.66 0.75 -1.40
N ARG A 150 24.17 0.24 -2.52
CA ARG A 150 24.93 1.10 -3.42
C ARG A 150 23.96 2.16 -3.95
N PRO A 151 24.28 3.46 -3.87
CA PRO A 151 23.47 4.46 -4.55
C PRO A 151 23.44 4.09 -6.05
N LEU A 152 22.23 4.05 -6.61
CA LEU A 152 22.00 3.87 -8.05
C LEU A 152 22.54 5.07 -8.83
#